data_AF-A0A3B9GWS2-F1
#
_entry.id   AF-A0A3B9GWS2-F1
#
_cell.length_a   1.000
_cell.length_b   1.000
_cell.length_c   1.000
_cell.angle_alpha   90.00
_cell.angle_beta   90.00
_cell.angle_gamma   90.00
#
_symmetry.space_group_name_H-M   'P 1'
#
loop_
_entity.id
_entity.type
_entity.pdbx_description
1 polymer ?
#
loop_
_entity_poly.entity_id
_entity_poly.type
_entity_poly.pdbx_seq_one_letter_code
_entity_poly.pdbx_strand_id
1 'polypeptide(L)'
;MKPVPDLHPGDALPVVRPAELPASAETKQPAETKLAQLSPDGSEIVYIVRIKGEPEIDVISRNFKRDRAAADIAWANLQSRNPVLQDFRLVGASYSGEIRLGYRLPPGLEPTRATINEIQSRIMQLDSVAYADPDYVAQPGKE
;
A
#
# COMPACT_ATOMS: atom_id res chain seq x y z
N MET A 1 -74.79 19.85 11.66
CA MET A 1 -74.70 19.02 12.88
C MET A 1 -75.24 17.63 12.57
N LYS A 2 -74.35 16.65 12.35
CA LYS A 2 -74.60 15.20 12.50
C LYS A 2 -73.25 14.51 12.73
N PRO A 3 -73.23 13.35 13.41
CA PRO A 3 -72.32 13.05 14.51
C PRO A 3 -71.20 12.05 14.14
N VAL A 4 -70.19 11.98 15.02
CA VAL A 4 -69.22 10.87 15.13
C VAL A 4 -69.90 9.61 15.69
N PRO A 5 -69.42 8.42 15.30
CA PRO A 5 -69.12 7.43 16.32
C PRO A 5 -67.82 6.63 16.08
N ASP A 6 -67.02 6.61 17.14
CA ASP A 6 -66.34 5.47 17.80
C ASP A 6 -65.69 4.34 16.97
N LEU A 7 -64.36 4.18 17.14
CA LEU A 7 -63.62 2.90 17.09
C LEU A 7 -62.20 3.10 17.68
N HIS A 8 -61.99 2.73 18.95
CA HIS A 8 -60.71 2.23 19.51
C HIS A 8 -60.80 0.68 19.51
N PRO A 9 -59.74 -0.17 19.60
CA PRO A 9 -58.36 0.05 20.09
C PRO A 9 -57.25 -0.54 19.18
N GLY A 10 -56.00 -0.04 19.24
CA GLY A 10 -54.92 -0.63 18.44
C GLY A 10 -53.53 0.02 18.55
N ASP A 11 -53.18 0.55 19.73
CA ASP A 11 -51.81 1.00 20.00
C ASP A 11 -50.89 -0.22 20.14
N ALA A 12 -50.40 -0.71 19.00
CA ALA A 12 -49.36 -1.72 18.94
C ALA A 12 -48.01 -0.99 18.80
N LEU A 13 -47.29 -0.86 19.91
CA LEU A 13 -45.88 -0.48 19.92
C LEU A 13 -45.07 -1.47 19.05
N PRO A 14 -44.24 -1.02 18.09
CA PRO A 14 -43.16 -1.84 17.58
C PRO A 14 -41.96 -1.78 18.53
N VAL A 15 -41.47 -2.96 18.90
CA VAL A 15 -40.30 -3.23 19.73
C VAL A 15 -38.98 -3.04 18.94
N VAL A 16 -38.08 -2.22 19.51
CA VAL A 16 -36.62 -1.95 19.30
C VAL A 16 -35.80 -2.72 18.20
N ARG A 17 -35.14 -2.04 17.23
CA ARG A 17 -33.70 -1.57 17.10
C ARG A 17 -32.81 -2.47 16.17
N PRO A 18 -31.62 -2.03 15.65
CA PRO A 18 -31.12 -0.68 15.28
C PRO A 18 -30.29 -0.58 13.95
N ALA A 19 -30.11 0.67 13.48
CA ALA A 19 -28.99 1.21 12.63
C ALA A 19 -28.91 0.71 11.14
N GLU A 20 -28.49 1.44 10.10
CA GLU A 20 -27.47 2.50 9.90
C GLU A 20 -27.76 3.32 8.61
N LEU A 21 -27.56 4.65 8.72
CA LEU A 21 -26.92 5.65 7.82
C LEU A 21 -27.08 5.66 6.27
N PRO A 22 -27.01 6.86 5.64
CA PRO A 22 -27.53 7.14 4.30
C PRO A 22 -26.55 6.85 3.16
N ALA A 23 -27.11 6.51 2.00
CA ALA A 23 -26.40 6.46 0.72
C ALA A 23 -25.97 7.87 0.30
N SER A 24 -24.67 8.12 0.17
CA SER A 24 -24.14 9.29 -0.51
C SER A 24 -22.74 9.01 -1.07
N ALA A 25 -22.57 9.42 -2.33
CA ALA A 25 -21.33 9.64 -3.06
C ALA A 25 -20.52 8.41 -3.51
N GLU A 26 -20.88 7.92 -4.70
CA GLU A 26 -19.90 7.42 -5.67
C GLU A 26 -18.92 8.56 -6.01
N THR A 27 -17.92 8.70 -5.14
CA THR A 27 -16.77 9.57 -5.36
C THR A 27 -15.81 8.74 -6.18
N LYS A 28 -15.53 9.16 -7.41
CA LYS A 28 -14.39 8.71 -8.22
C LYS A 28 -13.21 8.47 -7.28
N GLN A 29 -12.79 7.22 -7.07
CA GLN A 29 -11.58 6.91 -6.32
C GLN A 29 -10.43 7.67 -7.01
N PRO A 30 -9.86 8.73 -6.40
CA PRO A 30 -8.47 9.01 -6.69
C PRO A 30 -7.71 7.79 -6.18
N ALA A 31 -6.71 7.35 -6.95
CA ALA A 31 -5.80 6.30 -6.54
C ALA A 31 -5.52 6.48 -5.05
N GLU A 32 -5.87 5.46 -4.25
CA GLU A 32 -5.38 5.34 -2.89
C GLU A 32 -3.86 5.40 -3.01
N THR A 33 -3.31 6.60 -2.89
CA THR A 33 -1.98 6.87 -2.39
C THR A 33 -2.02 6.14 -1.07
N LYS A 34 -1.56 4.90 -1.11
CA LYS A 34 -1.39 4.04 0.04
C LYS A 34 -0.45 4.80 0.94
N LEU A 35 -1.08 5.60 1.81
CA LEU A 35 -0.48 6.29 2.92
C LEU A 35 0.48 5.27 3.51
N ALA A 36 1.76 5.65 3.63
CA ALA A 36 2.73 4.91 4.40
C ALA A 36 2.01 4.52 5.70
N GLN A 37 1.59 3.25 5.77
CA GLN A 37 0.91 2.73 6.93
C GLN A 37 2.06 2.64 7.93
N LEU A 38 2.22 3.69 8.72
CA LEU A 38 2.97 3.66 9.97
C LEU A 38 2.20 2.68 10.85
N SER A 39 2.42 1.39 10.60
CA SER A 39 2.03 0.33 11.52
C SER A 39 2.81 0.55 12.81
N PRO A 40 2.21 0.34 13.99
CA PRO A 40 2.88 0.48 15.29
C PRO A 40 4.05 -0.48 15.52
N ASP A 41 4.51 -1.20 14.49
CA ASP A 41 5.41 -2.36 14.53
C ASP A 41 6.75 -2.09 13.80
N GLY A 42 7.02 -0.86 13.38
CA GLY A 42 8.26 -0.45 12.73
C GLY A 42 8.04 0.44 11.51
N SER A 43 8.97 1.36 11.28
CA SER A 43 8.94 2.25 10.12
C SER A 43 9.25 1.45 8.85
N GLU A 44 8.35 1.47 7.88
CA GLU A 44 8.59 0.94 6.53
C GLU A 44 9.03 2.08 5.61
N ILE A 45 10.17 1.94 4.96
CA ILE A 45 10.65 2.89 3.95
C ILE A 45 10.40 2.28 2.57
N VAL A 46 9.78 3.02 1.67
CA VAL A 46 9.56 2.57 0.29
C VAL A 46 10.61 3.18 -0.62
N TYR A 47 11.16 2.39 -1.52
CA TYR A 47 12.10 2.81 -2.56
C TYR A 47 11.51 2.53 -3.93
N ILE A 48 11.53 3.52 -4.81
CA ILE A 48 11.27 3.37 -6.23
C ILE A 48 12.60 2.99 -6.89
N VAL A 49 12.68 1.76 -7.37
CA VAL A 49 13.89 1.21 -7.97
C VAL A 49 13.63 0.89 -9.41
N ARG A 50 14.56 1.31 -10.28
CA ARG A 50 14.56 0.91 -11.68
C ARG A 50 15.67 -0.07 -11.92
N ILE A 51 15.30 -1.27 -12.34
CA ILE A 51 16.23 -2.35 -12.66
C ILE A 51 16.18 -2.56 -14.17
N LYS A 52 17.35 -2.58 -14.81
CA LYS A 52 17.51 -2.77 -16.26
C LYS A 52 18.16 -4.12 -16.54
N GLY A 53 17.83 -4.70 -17.69
CA GLY A 53 18.41 -5.97 -18.12
C GLY A 53 17.81 -7.23 -17.48
N GLU A 54 16.98 -7.09 -16.44
CA GLU A 54 16.32 -8.22 -15.77
C GLU A 54 14.93 -8.49 -16.37
N PRO A 55 14.69 -9.66 -16.98
CA PRO A 55 13.38 -10.02 -17.53
C PRO A 55 12.28 -10.12 -16.45
N GLU A 56 12.66 -10.44 -15.22
CA GLU A 56 11.76 -10.52 -14.06
C GLU A 56 11.02 -9.21 -13.82
N ILE A 57 11.66 -8.07 -14.10
CA ILE A 57 11.06 -6.73 -13.92
C ILE A 57 9.95 -6.48 -14.93
N ASP A 58 10.14 -6.90 -16.19
CA ASP A 58 9.08 -6.80 -17.21
C ASP A 58 7.88 -7.67 -16.82
N VAL A 59 8.13 -8.88 -16.31
CA VAL A 59 7.09 -9.78 -15.80
C VAL A 59 6.38 -9.12 -14.60
N ILE A 60 7.11 -8.61 -13.62
CA ILE A 60 6.54 -7.92 -12.45
C ILE A 60 5.69 -6.73 -12.91
N SER A 61 6.24 -5.80 -13.69
CA SER A 61 5.54 -4.58 -14.13
C SER A 61 4.25 -4.87 -14.91
N ARG A 62 4.21 -5.92 -15.73
CA ARG A 62 3.03 -6.28 -16.52
C ARG A 62 1.99 -7.07 -15.72
N ASN A 63 2.44 -7.93 -14.81
CA ASN A 63 1.57 -8.86 -14.11
C ASN A 63 1.15 -8.37 -12.72
N PHE A 64 1.86 -7.43 -12.08
CA PHE A 64 1.57 -7.00 -10.71
C PHE A 64 0.10 -6.64 -10.45
N LYS A 65 -0.58 -6.00 -11.40
CA LYS A 65 -2.02 -5.68 -11.33
C LYS A 65 -2.96 -6.77 -11.87
N ARG A 66 -2.49 -7.60 -12.81
CA ARG A 66 -3.33 -8.57 -13.54
C ARG A 66 -3.24 -9.97 -12.96
N ASP A 67 -2.03 -10.38 -12.59
CA ASP A 67 -1.66 -11.68 -12.03
C ASP A 67 -0.60 -11.48 -10.95
N ARG A 68 -1.06 -11.35 -9.70
CA ARG A 68 -0.17 -11.10 -8.57
C ARG A 68 0.76 -12.28 -8.29
N ALA A 69 0.32 -13.52 -8.55
CA ALA A 69 1.11 -14.72 -8.30
C ALA A 69 2.33 -14.78 -9.24
N ALA A 70 2.15 -14.50 -10.52
CA ALA A 70 3.25 -14.44 -11.49
C ALA A 70 4.27 -13.35 -11.12
N ALA A 71 3.81 -12.18 -10.65
CA ALA A 71 4.70 -11.12 -10.19
C ALA A 71 5.48 -11.53 -8.92
N ASP A 72 4.85 -12.25 -7.99
CA ASP A 72 5.50 -12.72 -6.76
C ASP A 72 6.57 -13.80 -7.06
N ILE A 73 6.28 -14.72 -7.98
CA ILE A 73 7.26 -15.72 -8.46
C ILE A 73 8.46 -15.03 -9.12
N ALA A 74 8.22 -14.06 -10.00
CA ALA A 74 9.28 -13.30 -10.63
C ALA A 74 10.13 -12.52 -9.59
N TRP A 75 9.49 -11.96 -8.57
CA TRP A 75 10.18 -11.32 -7.45
C TRP A 75 11.03 -12.31 -6.64
N ALA A 76 10.51 -13.49 -6.30
CA ALA A 76 11.24 -14.52 -5.58
C ALA A 76 12.47 -15.03 -6.37
N ASN A 77 12.35 -15.15 -7.69
CA ASN A 77 13.48 -15.48 -8.57
C ASN A 77 14.55 -14.38 -8.52
N LEU A 78 14.14 -13.12 -8.59
CA LEU A 78 15.06 -11.98 -8.49
C LEU A 78 15.76 -11.91 -7.13
N GLN A 79 15.05 -12.18 -6.03
CA GLN A 79 15.62 -12.26 -4.67
C GLN A 79 16.60 -13.43 -4.51
N SER A 80 16.32 -14.56 -5.16
CA SER A 80 17.22 -15.73 -5.14
C SER A 80 18.56 -15.44 -5.79
N ARG A 81 18.58 -14.57 -6.82
CA ARG A 81 19.80 -14.12 -7.50
C ARG A 81 20.50 -12.97 -6.77
N ASN A 82 19.74 -12.17 -6.03
CA ASN A 82 20.22 -10.96 -5.37
C ASN A 82 19.90 -11.01 -3.87
N PRO A 83 20.82 -11.52 -3.03
CA PRO A 83 20.57 -11.69 -1.59
C PRO A 83 20.27 -10.37 -0.88
N VAL A 84 20.77 -9.24 -1.39
CA VAL A 84 20.46 -7.90 -0.87
C VAL A 84 18.97 -7.55 -0.95
N LEU A 85 18.21 -8.12 -1.91
CA LEU A 85 16.78 -7.88 -2.06
C LEU A 85 15.91 -8.74 -1.13
N GLN A 86 16.48 -9.71 -0.41
CA GLN A 86 15.75 -10.60 0.51
C GLN A 86 15.07 -9.81 1.64
N ASP A 87 15.72 -8.74 2.12
CA ASP A 87 15.19 -7.86 3.16
C ASP A 87 14.09 -6.92 2.64
N PHE A 88 13.87 -6.88 1.33
CA PHE A 88 12.91 -5.99 0.68
C PHE A 88 11.66 -6.75 0.25
N ARG A 89 10.53 -6.06 0.31
CA ARG A 89 9.25 -6.56 -0.16
C ARG A 89 8.79 -5.80 -1.40
N LEU A 90 8.30 -6.53 -2.41
CA LEU A 90 7.63 -5.91 -3.53
C LEU A 90 6.27 -5.32 -3.12
N VAL A 91 6.22 -4.00 -2.94
CA VAL A 91 5.01 -3.25 -2.55
C VAL A 91 4.26 -2.70 -3.75
N GLY A 92 4.93 -2.52 -4.89
CA GLY A 92 4.36 -1.91 -6.08
C GLY A 92 5.17 -2.20 -7.34
N ALA A 93 4.55 -2.04 -8.50
CA ALA A 93 5.24 -1.99 -9.77
C ALA A 93 4.54 -1.02 -10.74
N SER A 94 5.33 -0.39 -11.58
CA SER A 94 4.92 0.55 -12.63
C SER A 94 5.21 -0.05 -14.00
N TYR A 95 4.33 0.21 -14.97
CA TYR A 95 4.50 -0.22 -16.37
C TYR A 95 5.75 0.37 -17.04
N SER A 96 6.33 1.45 -16.48
CA SER A 96 7.60 2.05 -16.92
C SER A 96 8.85 1.21 -16.60
N GLY A 97 8.70 0.05 -15.94
CA GLY A 97 9.80 -0.80 -15.48
C GLY A 97 10.39 -0.37 -14.13
N GLU A 98 9.63 0.40 -13.36
CA GLU A 98 9.99 0.79 -11.99
C GLU A 98 9.23 -0.09 -11.02
N ILE A 99 9.90 -0.58 -9.99
CA ILE A 99 9.29 -1.34 -8.91
C ILE A 99 9.40 -0.55 -7.61
N ARG A 100 8.44 -0.76 -6.71
CA ARG A 100 8.46 -0.18 -5.38
C ARG A 100 8.81 -1.26 -4.39
N LEU A 101 9.87 -1.03 -3.63
CA LEU A 101 10.41 -1.93 -2.63
C LEU A 101 10.19 -1.35 -1.24
N GLY A 102 9.40 -2.03 -0.43
CA GLY A 102 9.27 -1.72 0.99
C GLY A 102 10.40 -2.38 1.76
N TYR A 103 11.14 -1.59 2.54
CA TYR A 103 12.12 -2.06 3.49
C TYR A 103 11.59 -1.82 4.90
N ARG A 104 11.47 -2.89 5.67
CA ARG A 104 11.03 -2.79 7.06
C ARG A 104 12.24 -2.53 7.95
N LEU A 105 12.25 -1.40 8.64
CA LEU A 105 13.31 -1.11 9.60
C LEU A 105 13.21 -2.04 10.82
N PRO A 106 14.37 -2.53 11.33
CA PRO A 106 14.39 -3.26 12.57
C PRO A 106 13.91 -2.38 13.74
N PRO A 107 13.31 -2.98 14.78
CA PRO A 107 12.81 -2.23 15.94
C PRO A 107 13.96 -1.47 16.61
N GLY A 108 13.71 -0.19 16.91
CA GLY A 108 14.71 0.71 17.50
C GLY A 108 15.59 1.45 16.48
N LEU A 109 15.44 1.18 15.17
CA LEU A 109 16.12 1.94 14.12
C LEU A 109 15.18 3.00 13.53
N GLU A 110 15.58 4.26 13.59
CA GLU A 110 14.81 5.37 13.04
C GLU A 110 15.03 5.51 11.52
N PRO A 111 13.98 5.88 10.75
CA PRO A 111 14.08 6.23 9.33
C PRO A 111 14.76 7.60 9.15
N THR A 112 15.98 7.73 9.64
CA THR A 112 16.79 8.95 9.44
C THR A 112 17.32 8.99 8.01
N ARG A 113 17.69 10.20 7.54
CA ARG A 113 18.34 10.37 6.23
C ARG A 113 19.59 9.50 6.10
N ALA A 114 20.37 9.33 7.16
CA ALA A 114 21.56 8.47 7.14
C ALA A 114 21.17 7.01 6.86
N THR A 115 20.19 6.47 7.60
CA THR A 115 19.67 5.11 7.39
C THR A 115 19.08 4.91 6.00
N ILE A 116 18.33 5.90 5.49
CA ILE A 116 17.73 5.85 4.16
C ILE A 116 18.82 5.80 3.08
N ASN A 117 19.86 6.63 3.18
CA ASN A 117 20.98 6.63 2.24
C ASN A 117 21.76 5.31 2.31
N GLU A 118 22.00 4.76 3.50
CA GLU A 118 22.67 3.46 3.67
C GLU A 118 21.90 2.33 2.95
N ILE A 119 20.58 2.27 3.16
CA ILE A 119 19.72 1.26 2.50
C ILE A 119 19.67 1.51 0.99
N GLN A 120 19.55 2.76 0.54
CA GLN A 120 19.62 3.11 -0.88
C GLN A 120 20.94 2.65 -1.50
N SER A 121 22.08 2.91 -0.82
CA SER A 121 23.40 2.44 -1.27
C SER A 121 23.46 0.93 -1.37
N ARG A 122 22.83 0.17 -0.45
CA ARG A 122 22.72 -1.30 -0.57
C ARG A 122 21.97 -1.71 -1.83
N ILE A 123 20.87 -1.04 -2.17
CA ILE A 123 20.14 -1.31 -3.43
C ILE A 123 21.01 -0.93 -4.65
N MET A 124 21.77 0.16 -4.58
CA MET A 124 22.64 0.58 -5.68
C MET A 124 23.88 -0.33 -5.88
N GLN A 125 24.18 -1.25 -4.96
CA GLN A 125 25.22 -2.26 -5.15
C GLN A 125 24.85 -3.32 -6.19
N LEU A 126 23.58 -3.43 -6.60
CA LEU A 126 23.20 -4.31 -7.69
C LEU A 126 23.61 -3.68 -9.04
N ASP A 127 24.43 -4.38 -9.82
CA ASP A 127 24.84 -3.97 -11.16
C ASP A 127 23.64 -3.68 -12.09
N SER A 128 22.54 -4.43 -11.94
CA SER A 128 21.34 -4.26 -12.76
C SER A 128 20.47 -3.06 -12.33
N VAL A 129 20.73 -2.42 -11.18
CA VAL A 129 19.97 -1.24 -10.73
C VAL A 129 20.47 0.00 -11.45
N ALA A 130 19.58 0.66 -12.19
CA ALA A 130 19.86 1.93 -12.85
C ALA A 130 19.78 3.11 -11.88
N TYR A 131 18.77 3.10 -10.99
CA TYR A 131 18.65 4.02 -9.86
C TYR A 131 17.73 3.44 -8.80
N ALA A 132 17.92 3.90 -7.57
CA ALA A 132 17.01 3.67 -6.46
C ALA A 132 16.75 5.03 -5.80
N ASP A 133 15.49 5.43 -5.73
CA ASP A 133 15.07 6.67 -5.09
C ASP A 133 14.13 6.34 -3.92
N PRO A 134 14.41 6.80 -2.69
CA PRO A 134 13.46 6.68 -1.59
C PRO A 134 12.19 7.47 -1.90
N ASP A 135 11.04 6.79 -1.86
CA ASP A 135 9.73 7.40 -1.94
C ASP A 135 9.49 8.18 -0.65
N TYR A 136 9.93 9.44 -0.63
CA TYR A 136 9.74 10.37 0.49
C TYR A 136 8.26 10.76 0.63
N VAL A 137 7.44 9.84 1.11
CA VAL A 137 6.04 10.11 1.47
C VAL A 137 5.96 10.36 2.97
N ALA A 138 5.83 11.65 3.30
CA ALA A 138 5.47 12.21 4.60
C ALA A 138 6.42 11.94 5.79
N GLN A 139 7.35 12.87 6.01
CA GLN A 139 7.56 13.35 7.37
C GLN A 139 6.47 14.40 7.68
N PRO A 140 5.44 14.11 8.49
CA PRO A 140 4.71 15.18 9.14
C PRO A 140 5.60 15.77 10.25
N GLY A 141 5.97 17.05 10.10
CA GLY A 141 6.74 17.84 11.06
C GLY A 141 8.23 17.88 10.72
N LYS A 142 8.93 19.01 10.75
CA LYS A 142 8.67 20.36 11.24
C LYS A 142 9.84 21.18 10.70
N GLU A 143 9.62 22.37 10.14
CA GLU A 143 10.22 23.66 10.55
C GLU A 143 9.36 24.79 9.95
#